data_AF-A0A3B8TBZ1-F1
#
_entry.id   AF-A0A3B8TBZ1-F1
#
_cell.length_a   1.000
_cell.length_b   1.000
_cell.length_c   1.000
_cell.angle_alpha   90.00
_cell.angle_beta   90.00
_cell.angle_gamma   90.00
#
_symmetry.space_group_name_H-M   'P 1'
#
loop_
_entity.id
_entity.type
_entity.pdbx_description
1 polymer ?
#
loop_
_entity_poly.entity_id
_entity_poly.type
_entity_poly.pdbx_seq_one_letter_code
_entity_poly.pdbx_strand_id
1 'polypeptide(L)' 'MNKQLSVTKRDGEKEPINLDKIHKVITWAAKDLNNVSVSQVEIKAHIQFFDGISTEVIHETLIKSAADLIST' A
#
# COMPACT_ATOMS: atom_id res chain seq x y z
N MET A 1 14.23 -1.85 -14.25
CA MET A 1 14.69 -0.70 -13.45
C MET A 1 13.87 -0.66 -12.16
N ASN A 2 14.30 -1.38 -11.12
CA ASN A 2 13.62 -1.37 -9.83
C ASN A 2 13.97 -0.07 -9.10
N LYS A 3 13.11 0.95 -9.22
CA LYS A 3 13.18 2.14 -8.37
C LYS A 3 12.96 1.65 -6.94
N GLN A 4 14.03 1.53 -6.15
CA GLN A 4 13.91 1.34 -4.71
C GLN A 4 13.31 2.64 -4.17
N LEU A 5 11.98 2.68 -4.08
CA LEU A 5 11.27 3.77 -3.45
C LEU A 5 11.66 3.79 -1.98
N SER A 6 12.12 4.94 -1.49
CA SER A 6 12.43 5.14 -0.09
C SER A 6 11.17 5.61 0.64
N VAL A 7 10.94 5.09 1.83
CA VAL A 7 9.84 5.46 2.71
C VAL A 7 10.40 6.19 3.91
N THR A 8 9.80 7.33 4.25
CA THR A 8 10.11 8.06 5.47
C THR A 8 9.22 7.56 6.60
N LYS A 9 9.80 6.98 7.64
CA LYS A 9 9.09 6.58 8.86
C LYS A 9 8.70 7.80 9.70
N ARG A 10 7.82 7.58 10.67
CA ARG A 10 7.39 8.61 11.64
C ARG A 10 8.53 9.11 12.53
N ASP A 11 9.58 8.31 12.68
CA ASP A 11 10.82 8.66 13.41
C ASP A 11 11.80 9.49 12.54
N GLY A 12 11.51 9.69 11.26
CA GLY A 12 12.37 10.40 10.30
C GLY A 12 13.39 9.51 9.59
N GLU A 13 13.50 8.22 9.94
CA GLU A 13 14.37 7.29 9.23
C GLU A 13 13.85 6.99 7.82
N LYS A 14 14.78 6.80 6.88
CA LYS A 14 14.47 6.37 5.52
C LYS A 14 14.82 4.91 5.34
N GLU A 15 13.83 4.10 5.00
CA GLU A 15 14.01 2.70 4.67
C GLU A 15 13.48 2.40 3.26
N PRO A 16 14.05 1.42 2.55
CA PRO A 16 13.48 0.96 1.30
C PRO A 16 12.07 0.40 1.53
N ILE A 17 11.16 0.67 0.60
CA ILE A 17 9.79 0.13 0.66
C ILE A 17 9.83 -1.39 0.67
N ASN A 18 9.07 -1.99 1.58
CA ASN A 18 8.93 -3.43 1.67
C ASN A 18 7.54 -3.85 1.18
N LEU A 19 7.48 -4.28 -0.08
CA LEU A 19 6.23 -4.70 -0.73
C LEU A 19 5.68 -5.99 -0.11
N ASP A 20 6.53 -6.91 0.34
CA ASP A 20 6.10 -8.16 1.00
C ASP A 20 5.34 -7.87 2.30
N LYS A 21 5.75 -6.85 3.07
CA LYS A 21 5.01 -6.43 4.27
C LYS A 21 3.62 -5.90 3.91
N ILE A 22 3.54 -5.07 2.88
CA ILE A 22 2.26 -4.51 2.41
C ILE A 22 1.33 -5.64 1.97
N HIS A 23 1.84 -6.57 1.15
CA HIS A 23 1.09 -7.71 0.67
C HIS A 23 0.54 -8.60 1.80
N LYS A 24 1.36 -8.90 2.81
CA LYS A 24 0.93 -9.67 3.98
C LYS A 24 -0.18 -8.98 4.76
N VAL A 25 -0.09 -7.66 4.96
CA VAL A 25 -1.10 -6.90 5.71
C VAL A 25 -2.41 -6.83 4.95
N ILE A 26 -2.39 -6.59 3.63
CA ILE A 26 -3.62 -6.53 2.83
C ILE A 26 -4.25 -7.92 2.70
N THR A 27 -3.44 -8.97 2.50
CA THR A 27 -3.94 -10.36 2.46
C THR A 27 -4.57 -10.75 3.79
N TRP A 28 -3.99 -10.33 4.92
CA TRP A 28 -4.59 -10.53 6.23
C TRP A 28 -5.91 -9.76 6.38
N ALA A 29 -5.98 -8.51 5.90
CA ALA A 29 -7.19 -7.70 5.94
C ALA A 29 -8.30 -8.20 4.99
N ALA A 30 -7.94 -8.83 3.88
CA ALA A 30 -8.86 -9.42 2.91
C ALA A 30 -9.26 -10.86 3.27
N LYS A 31 -8.70 -11.42 4.34
CA LYS A 31 -9.06 -12.75 4.81
C LYS A 31 -10.55 -12.77 5.17
N ASP A 32 -11.25 -13.80 4.70
CA ASP A 32 -12.69 -14.00 4.91
C ASP A 32 -13.59 -12.95 4.22
N LEU A 33 -13.04 -12.09 3.35
CA LEU A 33 -13.82 -11.21 2.48
C LEU A 33 -14.05 -11.87 1.11
N ASN A 34 -15.31 -11.87 0.67
CA ASN A 34 -15.67 -12.35 -0.66
C ASN A 34 -15.62 -11.21 -1.68
N ASN A 35 -15.23 -11.52 -2.91
CA ASN A 35 -15.20 -10.56 -4.02
C ASN A 35 -14.22 -9.39 -3.85
N VAL A 36 -13.15 -9.58 -3.04
CA VAL A 36 -12.07 -8.60 -2.86
C VAL A 36 -10.80 -9.09 -3.54
N SER A 37 -10.23 -8.29 -4.44
CA SER A 37 -8.97 -8.58 -5.11
C SER A 37 -7.82 -7.80 -4.47
N VAL A 38 -6.98 -8.51 -3.70
CA VAL A 38 -5.79 -7.95 -3.04
C VAL A 38 -4.85 -7.30 -4.06
N SER A 39 -4.58 -7.98 -5.18
CA SER A 39 -3.70 -7.47 -6.23
C SER A 39 -4.20 -6.18 -6.85
N GLN A 40 -5.52 -6.00 -6.95
CA GLN A 40 -6.10 -4.79 -7.53
C GLN A 40 -5.93 -3.57 -6.61
N VAL A 41 -6.08 -3.77 -5.29
CA VAL A 41 -5.79 -2.74 -4.28
C VAL A 41 -4.30 -2.35 -4.32
N GLU A 42 -3.42 -3.35 -4.42
CA GLU A 42 -1.96 -3.14 -4.45
C GLU A 42 -1.52 -2.34 -5.67
N ILE A 43 -1.97 -2.70 -6.87
CA ILE A 43 -1.60 -1.98 -8.10
C ILE A 43 -2.03 -0.51 -8.02
N LYS A 44 -3.27 -0.28 -7.57
CA LYS A 44 -3.85 1.06 -7.50
C LYS A 44 -3.12 1.94 -6.48
N ALA A 45 -2.72 1.36 -5.35
CA ALA A 45 -1.93 2.06 -4.34
C ALA A 45 -0.48 2.30 -4.78
N HIS A 46 0.16 1.31 -5.42
CA HIS A 46 1.55 1.40 -5.83
C HIS A 46 1.79 2.48 -6.90
N ILE A 47 0.81 2.73 -7.77
CA ILE A 47 0.86 3.82 -8.76
C ILE A 47 0.98 5.20 -8.08
N GLN A 48 0.41 5.35 -6.88
CA GLN A 48 0.44 6.61 -6.14
C GLN A 48 1.70 6.75 -5.26
N PHE A 49 2.56 5.73 -5.19
CA PHE A 49 3.79 5.81 -4.40
C PHE A 49 4.88 6.59 -5.13
N PHE A 50 5.56 7.46 -4.39
CA PHE A 50 6.69 8.26 -4.87
C PHE A 50 7.84 8.18 -3.87
N ASP A 51 9.05 8.55 -4.31
CA ASP A 51 10.24 8.47 -3.47
C ASP A 51 10.18 9.48 -2.31
N GLY A 52 10.46 9.01 -1.10
CA GLY A 52 10.38 9.80 0.13
C GLY A 52 8.99 9.90 0.74
N ILE A 53 8.00 9.14 0.24
CA ILE A 53 6.65 9.08 0.81
C ILE A 53 6.69 8.69 2.30
N SER A 54 5.89 9.35 3.13
CA SER A 54 5.78 9.02 4.54
C SER A 54 4.93 7.76 4.76
N THR A 55 5.27 6.95 5.76
CA THR A 55 4.49 5.75 6.13
C THR A 55 3.00 6.02 6.36
N GLU A 56 2.64 7.18 6.89
CA GLU A 56 1.25 7.62 7.05
C GLU A 56 0.51 7.78 5.72
N VAL A 57 1.14 8.40 4.72
CA VAL A 57 0.55 8.62 3.40
C VAL A 57 0.39 7.29 2.67
N ILE A 58 1.33 6.35 2.79
CA ILE A 58 1.19 4.99 2.24
C ILE A 58 -0.09 4.34 2.76
N HIS A 59 -0.32 4.40 4.08
CA HIS A 59 -1.50 3.80 4.69
C HIS A 59 -2.78 4.49 4.20
N GLU A 60 -2.81 5.82 4.13
CA GLU A 60 -3.96 6.56 3.60
C GLU A 60 -4.24 6.23 2.13
N THR A 61 -3.21 6.15 1.30
CA THR A 61 -3.29 5.78 -0.12
C THR A 61 -3.88 4.38 -0.29
N LEU A 62 -3.49 3.42 0.56
CA LEU A 62 -4.05 2.07 0.55
C LEU A 62 -5.54 2.07 0.92
N ILE A 63 -5.92 2.81 1.96
CA ILE A 63 -7.31 2.92 2.41
C ILE A 63 -8.18 3.56 1.33
N LYS A 64 -7.73 4.67 0.73
CA LYS A 64 -8.44 5.34 -0.38
C LYS A 64 -8.57 4.42 -1.59
N SER A 65 -7.49 3.75 -1.98
CA SER A 65 -7.50 2.81 -3.11
C SER A 65 -8.47 1.66 -2.91
N ALA A 66 -8.59 1.13 -1.69
CA ALA A 66 -9.56 0.11 -1.35
C ALA A 66 -11.00 0.65 -1.34
N ALA A 67 -11.22 1.85 -0.77
CA ALA A 67 -12.53 2.51 -0.76
C ALA A 67 -13.05 2.80 -2.17
N ASP A 68 -12.17 3.23 -3.08
CA ASP A 68 -12.52 3.49 -4.48
C ASP A 68 -12.90 2.22 -5.27
N LEU A 69 -12.61 1.03 -4.75
CA LEU A 69 -13.01 -0.24 -5.36
C LEU A 69 -14.37 -0.73 -4.84
N ILE A 70 -14.96 -0.05 -3.85
CA ILE A 70 -16.30 -0.34 -3.37
C ILE A 70 -17.30 0.17 -4.42
N SER A 71 -17.90 -0.76 -5.17
CA SER A 71 -19.11 -0.49 -5.95
C SER A 71 -20.35 -0.84 -5.14
N THR A 72 -21.31 0.09 -5.11
CA THR A 72 -22.65 -0.09 -4.52
C THR A 72 -23.55 -0.98 -5.35
#